data_AF-A0A1E3KGJ0-F1
#
_entry.id   AF-A0A1E3KGJ0-F1
#
_cell.length_a   1.000
_cell.length_b   1.000
_cell.length_c   1.000
_cell.angle_alpha   90.00
_cell.angle_beta   90.00
_cell.angle_gamma   90.00
#
_symmetry.space_group_name_H-M   'P 1'
#
loop_
_entity.id
_entity.type
_entity.pdbx_description
1 polymer ?
#
loop_
_entity_poly.entity_id
_entity_poly.type
_entity_poly.pdbx_seq_one_letter_code
_entity_poly.pdbx_strand_id
1 'polypeptide(L)'
;MLMLSEKGDNSAVDMLVGDIYGQDANIFGLKSSTIASTFGKVFKKGSNADRKKRFKPEDIAKSLLYAISNNIGHVAYMNAAKYGLDKVFFGGCFIRGHAATISTLSYAIRFWSKGTMTACFLRHEGFLGAIGAWIKNVGETDERGSPVSRVRERSNSTDGLDAKTNGIALGAKGEE
;
A
#
# COMPACT_ATOMS: atom_id res chain seq x y z
N MET A 1 -15.12 6.67 -10.31
CA MET A 1 -13.79 7.11 -9.84
C MET A 1 -12.72 6.82 -10.89
N LEU A 2 -12.43 5.55 -11.23
CA LEU A 2 -11.42 5.21 -12.27
C LEU A 2 -11.70 5.87 -13.64
N MET A 3 -12.96 5.87 -14.09
CA MET A 3 -13.37 6.57 -15.32
C MET A 3 -13.15 8.10 -15.28
N LEU A 4 -13.17 8.70 -14.08
CA LEU A 4 -12.93 10.14 -13.89
C LEU A 4 -11.43 10.43 -13.92
N SER A 5 -10.61 9.58 -13.28
CA SER A 5 -9.16 9.75 -13.25
C SER A 5 -8.50 9.62 -14.62
N GLU A 6 -9.09 8.87 -15.56
CA GLU A 6 -8.59 8.79 -16.95
C GLU A 6 -8.64 10.14 -17.67
N LYS A 7 -9.65 10.96 -17.39
CA LYS A 7 -9.87 12.26 -18.04
C LYS A 7 -9.26 13.44 -17.28
N GLY A 8 -8.81 13.22 -16.06
CA GLY A 8 -8.27 14.28 -15.19
C GLY A 8 -6.86 14.72 -15.57
N ASP A 9 -6.47 15.86 -15.04
CA ASP A 9 -5.09 16.32 -14.99
C ASP A 9 -4.69 16.57 -13.53
N ASN A 10 -3.68 15.83 -13.06
CA ASN A 10 -3.22 15.96 -11.68
C ASN A 10 -2.39 17.24 -11.47
N SER A 11 -1.83 17.85 -12.53
CA SER A 11 -1.02 19.06 -12.43
C SER A 11 -1.79 20.28 -11.89
N ALA A 12 -3.12 20.27 -12.02
CA ALA A 12 -3.99 21.30 -11.48
C ALA A 12 -4.08 21.27 -9.95
N VAL A 13 -3.91 20.09 -9.34
CA VAL A 13 -4.15 19.81 -7.91
C VAL A 13 -2.86 19.54 -7.15
N ASP A 14 -1.94 18.80 -7.75
CA ASP A 14 -0.66 18.43 -7.18
C ASP A 14 0.39 19.51 -7.38
N MET A 15 1.27 19.67 -6.39
CA MET A 15 2.49 20.45 -6.52
C MET A 15 3.59 19.52 -7.04
N LEU A 16 4.17 19.88 -8.18
CA LEU A 16 5.24 19.15 -8.85
C LEU A 16 6.61 19.69 -8.43
N VAL A 17 7.67 18.92 -8.65
CA VAL A 17 9.05 19.36 -8.39
C VAL A 17 9.37 20.65 -9.16
N GLY A 18 8.89 20.76 -10.39
CA GLY A 18 9.05 21.97 -11.21
C GLY A 18 8.34 23.21 -10.65
N ASP A 19 7.27 23.04 -9.86
CA ASP A 19 6.58 24.16 -9.21
C ASP A 19 7.40 24.75 -8.04
N ILE A 20 8.31 23.95 -7.46
CA ILE A 20 9.17 24.36 -6.33
C ILE A 20 10.51 24.89 -6.84
N TYR A 21 11.08 24.22 -7.83
CA TYR A 21 12.47 24.45 -8.25
C TYR A 21 12.65 25.00 -9.68
N GLY A 22 11.58 25.16 -10.45
CA GLY A 22 11.62 25.59 -11.86
C GLY A 22 11.55 24.43 -12.86
N GLN A 23 11.11 24.72 -14.09
CA GLN A 23 10.74 23.68 -15.07
C GLN A 23 11.93 22.86 -15.62
N ASP A 24 13.12 23.45 -15.65
CA ASP A 24 14.35 22.80 -16.15
C ASP A 24 15.19 22.13 -15.05
N ALA A 25 14.67 22.10 -13.82
CA ALA A 25 15.36 21.54 -12.68
C ALA A 25 15.27 20.00 -12.67
N ASN A 26 16.35 19.31 -13.01
CA ASN A 26 16.53 17.89 -12.69
C ASN A 26 17.28 17.76 -11.36
N ILE A 27 16.55 17.94 -10.26
CA ILE A 27 17.12 17.98 -8.92
C ILE A 27 17.00 16.60 -8.27
N PHE A 28 18.11 16.07 -7.75
CA PHE A 28 18.22 14.74 -7.14
C PHE A 28 17.73 13.58 -8.03
N GLY A 29 17.82 13.73 -9.36
CA GLY A 29 17.34 12.73 -10.32
C GLY A 29 15.82 12.66 -10.45
N LEU A 30 15.09 13.63 -9.89
CA LEU A 30 13.65 13.77 -10.04
C LEU A 30 13.33 14.68 -11.23
N LYS A 31 12.42 14.23 -12.09
CA LYS A 31 11.90 15.04 -13.19
C LYS A 31 11.06 16.19 -12.63
N SER A 32 11.03 17.32 -13.34
CA SER A 32 10.17 18.45 -12.99
C SER A 32 8.68 18.09 -12.95
N SER A 33 8.25 17.06 -13.70
CA SER A 33 6.90 16.50 -13.68
C SER A 33 6.60 15.57 -12.49
N THR A 34 7.59 15.22 -11.66
CA THR A 34 7.38 14.37 -10.50
C THR A 34 6.55 15.10 -9.46
N ILE A 35 5.59 14.41 -8.84
CA ILE A 35 4.79 14.97 -7.75
C ILE A 35 5.70 15.19 -6.53
N ALA A 36 5.85 16.44 -6.12
CA ALA A 36 6.56 16.81 -4.89
C ALA A 36 5.62 16.78 -3.68
N SER A 37 4.37 17.22 -3.86
CA SER A 37 3.34 17.19 -2.83
C SER A 37 1.96 16.99 -3.45
N THR A 38 1.34 15.86 -3.14
CA THR A 38 -0.04 15.55 -3.56
C THR A 38 -1.00 16.54 -2.92
N PHE A 39 -1.94 17.09 -3.69
CA PHE A 39 -2.87 18.15 -3.25
C PHE A 39 -2.20 19.45 -2.75
N GLY A 40 -0.90 19.64 -3.00
CA GLY A 40 -0.15 20.79 -2.51
C GLY A 40 -0.67 22.15 -3.01
N LYS A 41 -1.35 22.20 -4.17
CA LYS A 41 -1.92 23.45 -4.71
C LYS A 41 -3.26 23.83 -4.08
N VAL A 42 -3.96 22.90 -3.44
CA VAL A 42 -5.29 23.13 -2.84
C VAL A 42 -5.23 24.10 -1.66
N PHE A 43 -4.12 24.12 -0.94
CA PHE A 43 -3.94 24.93 0.27
C PHE A 43 -3.20 26.25 0.02
N LYS A 44 -2.77 26.53 -1.22
CA LYS A 44 -1.98 27.74 -1.53
C LYS A 44 -2.85 28.98 -1.34
N LYS A 45 -2.60 29.76 -0.28
CA LYS A 45 -3.19 31.09 -0.03
C LYS A 45 -2.67 32.10 -1.06
N GLY A 46 -3.19 32.04 -2.30
CA GLY A 46 -3.06 33.06 -3.34
C GLY A 46 -4.30 33.97 -3.41
N SER A 47 -4.22 35.06 -4.17
CA SER A 47 -5.21 36.16 -4.26
C SER A 47 -6.68 35.71 -4.37
N ASN A 48 -7.64 36.61 -4.10
CA ASN A 48 -9.09 36.31 -4.12
C ASN A 48 -9.62 35.62 -5.40
N ALA A 49 -8.87 35.62 -6.51
CA ALA A 49 -9.15 34.87 -7.73
C ALA A 49 -8.81 33.35 -7.65
N ASP A 50 -7.75 32.98 -6.93
CA ASP A 50 -7.29 31.58 -6.80
C ASP A 50 -8.14 30.76 -5.80
N ARG A 51 -8.73 31.41 -4.79
CA ARG A 51 -9.64 30.73 -3.83
C ARG A 51 -10.93 30.23 -4.45
N LYS A 52 -11.27 30.68 -5.67
CA LYS A 52 -12.47 30.27 -6.42
C LYS A 52 -12.17 29.26 -7.52
N LYS A 53 -10.93 28.79 -7.66
CA LYS A 53 -10.60 27.76 -8.64
C LYS A 53 -11.24 26.45 -8.20
N ARG A 54 -12.45 26.18 -8.69
CA ARG A 54 -13.12 24.88 -8.50
C ARG A 54 -12.28 23.84 -9.21
N PHE A 55 -11.59 23.00 -8.43
CA PHE A 55 -10.93 21.82 -8.96
C PHE A 55 -11.97 20.90 -9.58
N LYS A 56 -11.67 20.37 -10.75
CA LYS A 56 -12.57 19.42 -11.40
C LYS A 56 -12.53 18.10 -10.61
N PRO A 57 -13.66 17.40 -10.45
CA PRO A 57 -13.68 16.11 -9.76
C PRO A 57 -12.77 15.06 -10.45
N GLU A 58 -12.54 15.18 -11.75
CA GLU A 58 -11.61 14.35 -12.53
C GLU A 58 -10.15 14.54 -12.09
N ASP A 59 -9.73 15.79 -11.90
CA ASP A 59 -8.37 16.15 -11.49
C ASP A 59 -8.08 15.64 -10.07
N ILE A 60 -9.07 15.78 -9.17
CA ILE A 60 -9.02 15.24 -7.80
C ILE A 60 -8.91 13.71 -7.84
N ALA A 61 -9.73 13.05 -8.66
CA ALA A 61 -9.71 11.58 -8.77
C ALA A 61 -8.36 11.08 -9.27
N LYS A 62 -7.75 11.75 -10.25
CA LYS A 62 -6.43 11.39 -10.80
C LYS A 62 -5.30 11.63 -9.81
N SER A 63 -5.28 12.80 -9.17
CA SER A 63 -4.32 13.11 -8.10
C SER A 63 -4.37 12.06 -7.00
N LEU A 64 -5.58 11.71 -6.52
CA LEU A 64 -5.74 10.69 -5.48
C LEU A 64 -5.30 9.30 -5.95
N LEU A 65 -5.62 8.91 -7.20
CA LEU A 65 -5.17 7.63 -7.76
C LEU A 65 -3.64 7.55 -7.78
N TYR A 66 -2.96 8.62 -8.22
CA TYR A 66 -1.50 8.69 -8.21
C TYR A 66 -0.93 8.72 -6.80
N ALA A 67 -1.54 9.45 -5.87
CA ALA A 67 -1.11 9.50 -4.48
C ALA A 67 -1.05 8.11 -3.86
N ILE A 68 -2.16 7.37 -3.95
CA ILE A 68 -2.28 6.04 -3.35
C ILE A 68 -1.38 5.05 -4.08
N SER A 69 -1.38 5.06 -5.42
CA SER A 69 -0.56 4.14 -6.21
C SER A 69 0.95 4.35 -6.00
N ASN A 70 1.41 5.60 -6.00
CA ASN A 70 2.82 5.91 -5.75
C ASN A 70 3.25 5.58 -4.32
N ASN A 71 2.38 5.83 -3.33
CA ASN A 71 2.65 5.45 -1.94
C ASN A 71 2.78 3.93 -1.79
N ILE A 72 1.86 3.16 -2.38
CA ILE A 72 1.93 1.70 -2.42
C ILE A 72 3.22 1.23 -3.08
N GLY A 73 3.57 1.79 -4.24
CA GLY A 73 4.80 1.44 -4.96
C GLY A 73 6.06 1.72 -4.14
N HIS A 74 6.12 2.86 -3.45
CA HIS A 74 7.27 3.23 -2.63
C HIS A 74 7.43 2.31 -1.40
N VAL A 75 6.33 2.02 -0.68
CA VAL A 75 6.36 1.08 0.45
C VAL A 75 6.74 -0.32 -0.02
N ALA A 76 6.21 -0.77 -1.15
CA ALA A 76 6.55 -2.08 -1.72
C ALA A 76 8.03 -2.17 -2.11
N TYR A 77 8.58 -1.13 -2.75
CA TYR A 77 10.01 -1.02 -3.04
C TYR A 77 10.85 -1.09 -1.77
N MET A 78 10.55 -0.28 -0.75
CA MET A 78 11.34 -0.25 0.49
C MET A 78 11.38 -1.62 1.18
N ASN A 79 10.24 -2.33 1.20
CA ASN A 79 10.18 -3.68 1.73
C ASN A 79 11.00 -4.66 0.88
N ALA A 80 10.85 -4.63 -0.45
CA ALA A 80 11.62 -5.49 -1.34
C ALA A 80 13.14 -5.25 -1.19
N ALA A 81 13.56 -3.99 -1.13
CA ALA A 81 14.96 -3.62 -0.92
C ALA A 81 15.50 -4.11 0.42
N LYS A 82 14.71 -4.00 1.50
CA LYS A 82 15.09 -4.48 2.83
C LYS A 82 15.35 -5.98 2.87
N TYR A 83 14.58 -6.77 2.13
CA TYR A 83 14.68 -8.24 2.11
C TYR A 83 15.45 -8.80 0.90
N GLY A 84 16.05 -7.93 0.07
CA GLY A 84 16.80 -8.36 -1.12
C GLY A 84 15.95 -9.07 -2.17
N LEU A 85 14.72 -8.60 -2.40
CA LEU A 85 13.78 -9.19 -3.35
C LEU A 85 13.76 -8.42 -4.68
N ASP A 86 13.91 -9.14 -5.79
CA ASP A 86 13.92 -8.54 -7.13
C ASP A 86 12.52 -8.44 -7.77
N LYS A 87 11.55 -9.19 -7.24
CA LYS A 87 10.20 -9.30 -7.79
C LYS A 87 9.16 -8.91 -6.76
N VAL A 88 8.29 -7.99 -7.14
CA VAL A 88 7.19 -7.50 -6.31
C VAL A 88 5.88 -7.88 -6.97
N PHE A 89 5.13 -8.79 -6.36
CA PHE A 89 3.81 -9.20 -6.83
C PHE A 89 2.73 -8.31 -6.23
N PHE A 90 1.97 -7.62 -7.07
CA PHE A 90 0.79 -6.90 -6.64
C PHE A 90 -0.45 -7.79 -6.79
N GLY A 91 -1.19 -7.94 -5.70
CA GLY A 91 -2.45 -8.68 -5.63
C GLY A 91 -3.57 -7.87 -4.99
N GLY A 92 -4.78 -8.43 -4.98
CA GLY A 92 -5.99 -7.78 -4.44
C GLY A 92 -6.88 -7.12 -5.49
N CYS A 93 -7.87 -6.36 -5.02
CA CYS A 93 -8.94 -5.80 -5.87
C CYS A 93 -8.77 -4.31 -6.17
N PHE A 94 -7.59 -3.72 -5.93
CA PHE A 94 -7.33 -2.30 -6.20
C PHE A 94 -7.02 -2.04 -7.69
N ILE A 95 -6.22 -2.91 -8.30
CA ILE A 95 -5.70 -2.71 -9.65
C ILE A 95 -6.78 -2.99 -10.70
N ARG A 96 -7.51 -4.10 -10.58
CA ARG A 96 -8.61 -4.56 -11.45
C ARG A 96 -8.29 -4.48 -12.95
N GLY A 97 -7.03 -4.69 -13.31
CA GLY A 97 -6.58 -4.54 -14.71
C GLY A 97 -6.56 -3.09 -15.24
N HIS A 98 -6.70 -2.07 -14.39
CA HIS A 98 -6.69 -0.68 -14.81
C HIS A 98 -5.29 -0.24 -15.24
N ALA A 99 -5.12 0.03 -16.55
CA ALA A 99 -3.82 0.30 -17.16
C ALA A 99 -3.06 1.46 -16.51
N ALA A 100 -3.75 2.53 -16.08
CA ALA A 100 -3.11 3.66 -15.42
C ALA A 100 -2.48 3.24 -14.08
N THR A 101 -3.20 2.49 -13.24
CA THR A 101 -2.69 1.98 -11.96
C THR A 101 -1.48 1.06 -12.16
N ILE A 102 -1.60 0.13 -13.10
CA ILE A 102 -0.52 -0.82 -13.45
C ILE A 102 0.73 -0.04 -13.87
N SER A 103 0.56 0.90 -14.82
CA SER A 103 1.67 1.72 -15.32
C SER A 103 2.32 2.54 -14.21
N THR A 104 1.53 3.14 -13.31
CA THR A 104 2.05 3.93 -12.18
C THR A 104 2.86 3.06 -11.21
N LEU A 105 2.34 1.89 -10.83
CA LEU A 105 3.04 0.97 -9.93
C LEU A 105 4.32 0.40 -10.57
N SER A 106 4.26 -0.01 -11.84
CA SER A 106 5.43 -0.45 -12.60
C SER A 106 6.49 0.64 -12.69
N TYR A 107 6.08 1.88 -12.97
CA TYR A 107 6.98 3.01 -13.02
C TYR A 107 7.62 3.27 -11.66
N ALA A 108 6.85 3.29 -10.57
CA ALA A 108 7.34 3.55 -9.23
C ALA A 108 8.41 2.51 -8.81
N ILE A 109 8.13 1.22 -8.96
CA ILE A 109 9.10 0.16 -8.63
C ILE A 109 10.38 0.33 -9.43
N ARG A 110 10.27 0.46 -10.76
CA ARG A 110 11.43 0.59 -11.64
C ARG A 110 12.24 1.87 -11.38
N PHE A 111 11.56 2.96 -11.05
CA PHE A 111 12.19 4.25 -10.76
C PHE A 111 13.03 4.16 -9.48
N TRP A 112 12.44 3.71 -8.37
CA TRP A 112 13.13 3.65 -7.09
C TRP A 112 14.21 2.57 -7.04
N SER A 113 14.00 1.45 -7.74
CA SER A 113 14.98 0.37 -7.84
C SER A 113 16.07 0.63 -8.88
N LYS A 114 16.05 1.76 -9.61
CA LYS A 114 16.95 2.00 -10.77
C LYS A 114 16.93 0.87 -11.80
N GLY A 115 15.78 0.21 -11.98
CA GLY A 115 15.60 -0.88 -12.94
C GLY A 115 15.93 -2.29 -12.46
N THR A 116 16.42 -2.48 -11.23
CA THR A 116 16.77 -3.82 -10.72
C THR A 116 15.54 -4.67 -10.34
N MET A 117 14.42 -4.04 -9.98
CA MET A 117 13.21 -4.74 -9.52
C MET A 117 12.10 -4.68 -10.56
N THR A 118 11.28 -5.73 -10.57
CA THR A 118 10.13 -5.85 -11.49
C THR A 118 8.82 -5.93 -10.71
N ALA A 119 7.86 -5.10 -11.10
CA ALA A 119 6.47 -5.20 -10.67
C ALA A 119 5.75 -6.28 -11.48
N CYS A 120 5.19 -7.28 -10.81
CA CYS A 120 4.42 -8.36 -11.40
C CYS A 120 2.93 -8.23 -11.04
N PHE A 121 2.06 -8.50 -12.01
CA PHE A 121 0.61 -8.41 -11.88
C PHE A 121 -0.03 -9.74 -12.24
N LEU A 122 -1.16 -10.05 -11.61
CA LEU A 122 -1.85 -11.33 -11.76
C LEU A 122 -3.20 -11.10 -12.43
N ARG A 123 -3.56 -11.94 -13.40
CA ARG A 123 -4.89 -11.90 -14.04
C ARG A 123 -6.03 -12.13 -13.03
N HIS A 124 -5.77 -12.98 -12.03
CA HIS A 124 -6.72 -13.35 -10.98
C HIS A 124 -6.30 -12.80 -9.60
N GLU A 125 -5.81 -11.56 -9.58
CA GLU A 125 -5.29 -10.87 -8.39
C GLU A 125 -6.26 -10.84 -7.19
N GLY A 126 -7.58 -10.79 -7.42
CA GLY A 126 -8.59 -10.76 -6.36
C GLY A 126 -8.98 -12.12 -5.77
N PHE A 127 -8.54 -13.23 -6.36
CA PHE A 127 -9.03 -14.58 -6.02
C PHE A 127 -8.03 -15.43 -5.23
N LEU A 128 -6.82 -14.93 -4.99
CA LEU A 128 -5.76 -15.70 -4.32
C LEU A 128 -6.19 -16.24 -2.95
N GLY A 129 -6.90 -15.43 -2.16
CA GLY A 129 -7.40 -15.86 -0.85
C GLY A 129 -8.44 -16.98 -0.95
N ALA A 130 -9.36 -16.90 -1.90
CA ALA A 130 -10.38 -17.92 -2.12
C ALA A 130 -9.77 -19.22 -2.65
N ILE A 131 -8.82 -19.13 -3.58
CA ILE A 131 -8.07 -20.28 -4.11
C ILE A 131 -7.27 -20.94 -2.99
N GLY A 132 -6.59 -20.17 -2.14
CA GLY A 132 -5.85 -20.71 -1.00
C GLY A 132 -6.75 -21.45 0.01
N ALA A 133 -7.93 -20.88 0.32
CA ALA A 133 -8.91 -21.54 1.19
C ALA A 133 -9.46 -22.83 0.58
N TRP A 134 -9.70 -22.84 -0.72
CA TRP A 134 -10.15 -24.04 -1.44
C TRP A 134 -9.09 -25.13 -1.46
N ILE A 135 -7.83 -24.82 -1.82
CA ILE A 135 -6.72 -25.78 -1.81
C ILE A 135 -6.53 -26.40 -0.43
N LYS A 136 -6.63 -25.60 0.63
CA LYS A 136 -6.51 -26.09 2.01
C LYS A 136 -7.57 -27.14 2.35
N ASN A 137 -8.80 -26.98 1.85
CA ASN A 137 -9.89 -27.90 2.12
C ASN A 137 -9.92 -29.11 1.16
N VAL A 138 -9.31 -29.00 -0.03
CA VAL A 138 -9.23 -30.09 -1.01
C VAL A 138 -8.02 -31.00 -0.77
N GLY A 139 -6.94 -30.48 -0.18
CA GLY A 139 -5.75 -31.26 0.16
C GLY A 139 -5.91 -32.20 1.37
N GLU A 140 -7.02 -32.09 2.12
CA GLU A 140 -7.36 -33.00 3.23
C GLU A 140 -8.42 -34.02 2.80
N THR A 141 -8.14 -34.78 1.74
CA THR A 141 -8.86 -36.01 1.41
C THR A 141 -8.07 -37.21 1.96
N ASP A 142 -8.70 -38.02 2.82
CA ASP A 142 -8.20 -39.36 3.22
C ASP A 142 -8.01 -40.23 1.95
N GLU A 143 -7.25 -41.33 2.04
CA GLU A 143 -6.96 -42.28 0.94
C GLU A 143 -8.21 -42.86 0.25
N ARG A 144 -9.41 -42.53 0.74
CA ARG A 144 -10.73 -42.92 0.24
C ARG A 144 -11.51 -41.79 -0.47
N GLY A 145 -10.89 -40.63 -0.74
CA GLY A 145 -11.49 -39.56 -1.56
C GLY A 145 -12.69 -38.83 -0.94
N SER A 146 -12.88 -38.93 0.38
CA SER A 146 -13.93 -38.19 1.11
C SER A 146 -13.35 -36.94 1.79
N PRO A 147 -14.07 -35.80 1.85
CA PRO A 147 -13.61 -34.60 2.53
C PRO A 147 -13.50 -34.86 4.04
N VAL A 148 -12.33 -34.62 4.63
CA VAL A 148 -12.14 -34.71 6.09
C VAL A 148 -12.88 -33.55 6.74
N SER A 149 -14.05 -33.84 7.33
CA SER A 149 -14.80 -32.86 8.11
C SER A 149 -14.08 -32.59 9.42
N ARG A 150 -13.35 -31.48 9.53
CA ARG A 150 -12.86 -30.99 10.82
C ARG A 150 -14.03 -30.50 11.66
N VAL A 151 -14.46 -31.29 12.65
CA VAL A 151 -15.24 -30.78 13.78
C VAL A 151 -14.35 -29.76 14.50
N ARG A 152 -14.78 -28.50 14.51
CA ARG A 152 -14.09 -27.40 15.18
C ARG A 152 -14.25 -27.57 16.68
N GLU A 153 -13.28 -28.19 17.34
CA GLU A 153 -13.16 -28.13 18.79
C GLU A 153 -12.98 -26.66 19.20
N ARG A 154 -14.03 -26.08 19.78
CA ARG A 154 -13.91 -24.82 20.53
C ARG A 154 -13.14 -25.16 21.80
N SER A 155 -11.89 -24.72 21.88
CA SER A 155 -11.22 -24.60 23.16
C SER A 155 -11.99 -23.57 24.01
N ASN A 156 -12.85 -24.04 24.91
CA ASN A 156 -13.33 -23.25 26.02
C ASN A 156 -12.15 -23.01 26.95
N SER A 157 -11.47 -21.87 26.79
CA SER A 157 -10.54 -21.37 27.79
C SER A 157 -11.33 -20.76 28.95
N THR A 158 -11.75 -21.61 29.87
CA THR A 158 -12.06 -21.27 31.26
C THR A 158 -11.10 -22.08 32.13
N ASP A 159 -9.96 -21.49 32.44
CA ASP A 159 -9.05 -21.83 33.54
C ASP A 159 -8.06 -20.64 33.53
N GLY A 160 -7.98 -19.77 34.53
CA GLY A 160 -7.93 -19.99 35.96
C GLY A 160 -6.75 -19.14 36.41
N LEU A 161 -6.99 -18.17 37.29
CA LEU A 161 -5.95 -17.29 37.81
C LEU A 161 -4.87 -18.13 38.52
N ASP A 162 -3.63 -18.09 38.04
CA ASP A 162 -2.46 -18.40 38.85
C ASP A 162 -1.45 -17.25 38.75
N ALA A 163 -1.67 -16.27 39.62
CA ALA A 163 -0.65 -15.31 40.00
C ALA A 163 0.41 -16.03 40.85
N LYS A 164 1.53 -16.41 40.23
CA LYS A 164 2.78 -16.68 40.95
C LYS A 164 3.86 -15.70 40.49
N THR A 165 3.86 -14.57 41.19
CA THR A 165 4.99 -13.67 41.35
C THR A 165 6.20 -14.46 41.82
N ASN A 166 7.25 -14.53 40.99
CA ASN A 166 8.55 -15.03 41.41
C ASN A 166 9.12 -14.10 42.48
N GLY A 167 9.33 -14.65 43.67
CA GLY A 167 10.07 -14.01 44.74
C GLY A 167 11.55 -13.87 44.37
N ILE A 168 12.06 -12.65 44.46
CA ILE A 168 13.44 -12.40 44.84
C ILE A 168 13.37 -11.91 46.29
N ALA A 169 14.19 -12.52 47.12
CA ALA A 169 14.12 -12.53 48.58
C ALA A 169 14.27 -11.16 49.26
N LEU A 170 13.69 -11.12 50.46
CA LEU A 170 13.68 -10.05 51.45
C LEU A 170 15.08 -9.53 51.83
N GLY A 171 15.13 -8.25 52.20
CA GLY A 171 16.27 -7.64 52.88
C GLY A 171 15.98 -6.26 53.47
N ALA A 172 14.93 -6.12 54.28
CA ALA A 172 14.78 -4.97 55.19
C ALA A 172 14.01 -5.39 56.44
N LYS A 173 14.72 -5.58 57.55
CA LYS A 173 14.16 -5.69 58.91
C LYS A 173 13.81 -4.29 59.41
N GLY A 174 12.68 -4.17 60.14
CA GLY A 174 12.35 -3.03 61.00
C GLY A 174 13.41 -2.85 62.10
N GLU A 175 13.70 -1.59 62.44
CA GLU A 175 13.15 -0.85 63.59
C GLU A 175 13.91 -1.16 64.89
N GLU A 176 14.84 -0.25 65.21
CA GLU A 176 14.85 0.57 66.45
C GLU A 176 15.36 1.97 66.09
#